data_AF-A0A672K7Q2-F1
#
_entry.id   AF-A0A672K7Q2-F1
#
_cell.length_a   1.000
_cell.length_b   1.000
_cell.length_c   1.000
_cell.angle_alpha   90.00
_cell.angle_beta   90.00
_cell.angle_gamma   90.00
#
_symmetry.space_group_name_H-M   'P 1'
#
loop_
_entity.id
_entity.type
_entity.pdbx_description
1 polymer ?
#
loop_
_entity_poly.entity_id
_entity_poly.type
_entity_poly.pdbx_seq_one_letter_code
_entity_poly.pdbx_strand_id
1 'polypeptide(L)'
;MVDTMAWNDSANVLCGVQDSRFTVWYYPSVVFVDKDLLPKTIFTRDSRYTLTPDKQSRSCNDRSSALYRNVTEERSLLQDQTLWSCLAGLAMANRELSTAEVAYAAIGEIDKVQYINFIKDLPSRDSCLAHMLLFSGHVQEAEATLLQANLNYHAIQIHISLYNWDRC
;
A
#
# COMPACT_ATOMS: atom_id res chain seq x y z
N MET A 1 -22.71 9.67 6.63
CA MET A 1 -22.17 11.04 6.82
C MET A 1 -20.95 10.86 7.70
N VAL A 2 -19.75 11.32 7.31
CA VAL A 2 -18.54 11.13 8.13
C VAL A 2 -18.66 12.05 9.34
N ASP A 3 -18.60 11.49 10.55
CA ASP A 3 -18.82 12.25 11.78
C ASP A 3 -17.57 13.07 12.15
N THR A 4 -16.38 12.47 12.02
CA THR A 4 -15.09 13.13 12.29
C THR A 4 -13.96 12.51 11.48
N MET A 5 -12.95 13.31 11.12
CA MET A 5 -11.67 12.84 10.56
C MET A 5 -10.51 13.65 11.13
N ALA A 6 -9.35 13.01 11.30
CA ALA A 6 -8.12 13.65 11.76
C ALA A 6 -6.89 13.01 11.11
N TRP A 7 -5.94 13.84 10.68
CA TRP A 7 -4.61 13.39 10.29
C TRP A 7 -3.70 13.36 11.50
N ASN A 8 -2.75 12.43 11.50
CA ASN A 8 -1.64 12.46 12.44
C ASN A 8 -0.55 13.42 11.93
N ASP A 9 -0.07 14.32 12.79
CA ASP A 9 0.92 15.34 12.39
C ASP A 9 2.35 14.76 12.21
N SER A 10 2.61 13.58 12.79
CA SER A 10 3.95 12.95 12.81
C SER A 10 4.06 11.72 11.91
N ALA A 11 2.94 11.15 11.47
CA ALA A 11 2.90 9.95 10.65
C ALA A 11 1.88 10.13 9.51
N ASN A 12 2.12 9.45 8.38
CA ASN A 12 1.17 9.46 7.25
C ASN A 12 -0.03 8.56 7.55
N VAL A 13 -0.77 8.89 8.60
CA VAL A 13 -1.90 8.13 9.13
C VAL A 13 -3.09 9.06 9.18
N LEU A 14 -4.19 8.65 8.55
CA LEU A 14 -5.49 9.30 8.68
C LEU A 14 -6.38 8.42 9.54
N CYS A 15 -7.22 9.00 10.38
CA CYS A 15 -8.27 8.29 11.09
C CYS A 15 -9.60 9.00 10.91
N GLY A 16 -10.68 8.24 10.98
CA GLY A 16 -12.03 8.76 10.81
C GLY A 16 -13.07 7.87 11.46
N VAL A 17 -14.15 8.49 11.90
CA VAL A 17 -15.32 7.82 12.47
C VAL A 17 -16.53 8.10 11.59
N GLN A 18 -17.22 7.05 11.20
CA GLN A 18 -18.47 7.13 10.45
C GLN A 18 -19.41 6.01 10.89
N ASP A 19 -20.69 6.30 11.14
CA ASP A 19 -21.74 5.28 11.36
C ASP A 19 -21.39 4.24 12.46
N SER A 20 -20.76 4.70 13.55
CA SER A 20 -20.23 3.86 14.66
C SER A 20 -19.09 2.90 14.27
N ARG A 21 -18.37 3.20 13.18
CA ARG A 21 -17.21 2.46 12.69
C ARG A 21 -15.98 3.37 12.73
N PHE A 22 -14.91 2.87 13.34
CA PHE A 22 -13.62 3.54 13.43
C PHE A 22 -12.69 3.00 12.34
N THR A 23 -12.20 3.87 11.47
CA THR A 23 -11.31 3.52 10.37
C THR A 23 -9.98 4.25 10.50
N VAL A 24 -8.89 3.53 10.24
CA VAL A 24 -7.52 4.03 10.21
C VAL A 24 -6.91 3.68 8.86
N TRP A 25 -6.37 4.68 8.18
CA TRP A 25 -5.58 4.54 6.96
C TRP A 25 -4.11 4.72 7.35
N TYR A 26 -3.31 3.65 7.30
CA TYR A 26 -1.93 3.69 7.79
C TYR A 26 -0.91 4.33 6.83
N TYR A 27 -1.21 4.32 5.52
CA TYR A 27 -0.40 4.97 4.49
C TYR A 27 -1.27 5.31 3.27
N PRO A 28 -2.17 6.31 3.37
CA PRO A 28 -3.12 6.65 2.32
C PRO A 28 -2.45 7.13 1.02
N SER A 29 -1.24 7.70 1.11
CA SER A 29 -0.46 8.08 -0.09
C SER A 29 -0.03 6.90 -0.95
N VAL A 30 -0.17 5.65 -0.47
CA VAL A 30 0.12 4.44 -1.27
C VAL A 30 -0.65 4.42 -2.59
N VAL A 31 -1.82 5.06 -2.64
CA VAL A 31 -2.67 5.15 -3.84
C VAL A 31 -1.95 5.75 -5.05
N PHE A 32 -0.94 6.59 -4.83
CA PHE A 32 -0.15 7.21 -5.90
C PHE A 32 0.96 6.31 -6.45
N VAL A 33 1.28 5.23 -5.72
CA VAL A 33 2.32 4.27 -6.09
C VAL A 33 1.68 2.98 -6.58
N ASP A 34 0.75 2.44 -5.80
CA ASP A 34 0.03 1.21 -6.07
C ASP A 34 -1.36 1.27 -5.43
N LYS A 35 -2.38 1.37 -6.28
CA LYS A 35 -3.79 1.50 -5.86
C LYS A 35 -4.31 0.23 -5.18
N ASP A 36 -3.74 -0.93 -5.51
CA ASP A 36 -4.21 -2.23 -4.99
C ASP A 36 -3.74 -2.48 -3.56
N LEU A 37 -2.73 -1.73 -3.10
CA LEU A 37 -2.27 -1.78 -1.71
C LEU A 37 -3.18 -0.99 -0.76
N LEU A 38 -3.95 -0.01 -1.26
CA LEU A 38 -4.83 0.82 -0.44
C LEU A 38 -5.80 -0.01 0.43
N PRO A 39 -6.57 -0.98 -0.10
CA PRO A 39 -7.45 -1.79 0.75
C PRO A 39 -6.68 -2.61 1.80
N LYS A 40 -5.40 -2.91 1.57
CA LYS A 40 -4.53 -3.66 2.48
C LYS A 40 -3.90 -2.79 3.57
N THR A 41 -3.95 -1.45 3.45
CA THR A 41 -3.44 -0.51 4.46
C THR A 41 -4.55 0.14 5.30
N ILE A 42 -5.80 -0.27 5.09
CA ILE A 42 -6.96 0.22 5.83
C ILE A 42 -7.33 -0.77 6.93
N PHE A 43 -7.35 -0.27 8.15
CA PHE A 43 -7.91 -0.99 9.28
C PHE A 43 -9.26 -0.39 9.65
N THR A 44 -10.27 -1.24 9.83
CA THR A 44 -11.58 -0.80 10.25
C THR A 44 -12.10 -1.66 11.39
N ARG A 45 -12.66 -1.00 12.41
CA ARG A 45 -13.19 -1.63 13.61
C ARG A 45 -14.57 -1.09 13.93
N ASP A 46 -15.54 -1.97 14.06
CA ASP A 46 -16.90 -1.61 14.49
C ASP A 46 -16.96 -1.38 16.01
N SER A 47 -17.60 -0.30 16.43
CA SER A 47 -17.76 0.09 17.85
C SER A 47 -18.71 -0.82 18.64
N ARG A 48 -19.31 -1.83 18.01
CA ARG A 48 -20.35 -2.70 18.60
C ARG A 48 -19.81 -3.85 19.45
N TYR A 49 -18.50 -4.10 19.45
CA TYR A 49 -17.89 -5.20 20.21
C TYR A 49 -17.41 -4.83 21.62
N THR A 50 -17.64 -3.60 22.09
CA THR A 50 -17.26 -3.19 23.46
C THR A 50 -18.37 -3.35 24.49
N LEU A 51 -19.62 -3.63 24.07
CA LEU A 51 -20.75 -3.79 24.99
C LEU A 51 -21.54 -5.04 24.62
N THR A 52 -21.11 -6.20 25.11
CA THR A 52 -22.08 -7.27 25.36
C THR A 52 -23.06 -6.74 26.43
N PRO A 53 -24.39 -6.90 26.25
CA PRO A 53 -25.37 -6.30 27.16
C PRO A 53 -25.41 -6.92 28.57
N ASP A 54 -24.57 -7.91 28.89
CA ASP A 54 -24.77 -8.74 30.09
C ASP A 54 -23.98 -8.35 31.34
N LYS A 55 -23.27 -7.22 31.35
CA LYS A 55 -22.37 -6.93 32.48
C LYS A 55 -22.52 -5.53 33.05
N GLN A 56 -23.78 -5.19 33.37
CA GLN A 56 -24.16 -4.06 34.21
C GLN A 56 -24.28 -4.48 35.69
N SER A 57 -23.35 -5.28 36.19
CA SER A 57 -23.03 -5.36 37.61
C SER A 57 -21.72 -6.13 37.78
N ARG A 58 -20.98 -5.81 38.84
CA ARG A 58 -19.72 -6.42 39.29
C ARG A 58 -18.44 -5.79 38.72
N SER A 59 -18.01 -4.79 39.49
CA SER A 59 -16.66 -4.50 39.99
C SER A 59 -15.49 -4.52 39.02
N CYS A 60 -14.80 -3.40 38.97
CA CYS A 60 -13.95 -2.94 37.89
C CYS A 60 -12.52 -3.52 37.81
N ASN A 61 -12.14 -4.54 38.59
CA ASN A 61 -10.69 -4.80 38.77
C ASN A 61 -10.09 -6.07 38.16
N ASP A 62 -10.82 -6.90 37.39
CA ASP A 62 -10.24 -8.17 36.90
C ASP A 62 -10.47 -8.51 35.41
N ARG A 63 -10.90 -7.55 34.59
CA ARG A 63 -11.17 -7.78 33.15
C ARG A 63 -10.01 -7.43 32.20
N SER A 64 -8.93 -6.87 32.72
CA SER A 64 -7.78 -6.39 31.95
C SER A 64 -6.81 -7.49 31.49
N SER A 65 -6.98 -8.76 31.89
CA SER A 65 -6.04 -9.84 31.52
C SER A 65 -6.58 -10.78 30.42
N ALA A 66 -7.91 -10.98 30.36
CA ALA A 66 -8.53 -11.89 29.38
C ALA A 66 -8.83 -11.21 28.02
N LEU A 67 -9.09 -9.89 28.02
CA LEU A 67 -9.35 -9.12 26.79
C LEU A 67 -8.11 -8.84 25.94
N TYR A 68 -6.91 -8.97 26.52
CA TYR A 68 -5.65 -8.71 25.79
C TYR A 68 -5.10 -9.95 25.08
N ARG A 69 -5.42 -11.17 25.54
CA ARG A 69 -4.88 -12.41 24.95
C ARG A 69 -5.56 -12.83 23.64
N ASN A 70 -6.85 -12.56 23.47
CA ASN A 70 -7.58 -13.01 22.28
C ASN A 70 -7.47 -11.99 21.12
N VAL A 71 -7.00 -10.77 21.41
CA VAL A 71 -6.81 -9.68 20.43
C VAL A 71 -5.39 -9.71 19.85
N THR A 72 -4.48 -10.55 20.36
CA THR A 72 -3.08 -10.58 19.91
C THR A 72 -2.80 -11.58 18.79
N GLU A 73 -3.57 -12.68 18.68
CA GLU A 73 -3.26 -13.75 17.71
C GLU A 73 -3.88 -13.53 16.31
N GLU A 74 -5.09 -12.97 16.18
CA GLU A 74 -5.63 -12.55 14.87
C GLU A 74 -5.06 -11.20 14.40
N ARG A 75 -4.51 -10.40 15.32
CA ARG A 75 -3.98 -9.07 15.04
C ARG A 75 -2.56 -9.10 14.48
N SER A 76 -1.74 -10.09 14.82
CA SER A 76 -0.35 -10.18 14.33
C SER A 76 -0.30 -10.38 12.81
N LEU A 77 -1.09 -11.30 12.27
CA LEU A 77 -1.12 -11.60 10.84
C LEU A 77 -1.68 -10.44 9.98
N LEU A 78 -2.73 -9.77 10.47
CA LEU A 78 -3.29 -8.57 9.83
C LEU A 78 -2.34 -7.36 9.94
N GLN A 79 -1.59 -7.27 11.04
CA GLN A 79 -0.58 -6.23 11.24
C GLN A 79 0.64 -6.45 10.34
N ASP A 80 1.03 -7.70 10.10
CA ASP A 80 2.12 -8.01 9.20
C ASP A 80 1.78 -7.62 7.76
N GLN A 81 0.61 -7.98 7.24
CA GLN A 81 0.24 -7.65 5.85
C GLN A 81 0.06 -6.13 5.63
N THR A 82 -0.54 -5.43 6.59
CA THR A 82 -0.69 -3.97 6.53
C THR A 82 0.67 -3.27 6.57
N LEU A 83 1.58 -3.74 7.43
CA LEU A 83 2.94 -3.21 7.54
C LEU A 83 3.76 -3.48 6.27
N TRP A 84 3.74 -4.71 5.75
CA TRP A 84 4.40 -5.05 4.49
C TRP A 84 3.83 -4.24 3.32
N SER A 85 2.52 -3.99 3.28
CA SER A 85 1.88 -3.14 2.25
C SER A 85 2.34 -1.69 2.35
N CYS A 86 2.44 -1.15 3.55
CA CYS A 86 3.01 0.20 3.75
C CYS A 86 4.48 0.25 3.34
N LEU A 87 5.26 -0.77 3.70
CA LEU A 87 6.69 -0.86 3.36
C LEU A 87 6.89 -1.01 1.85
N ALA A 88 6.09 -1.82 1.15
CA ALA A 88 6.15 -1.98 -0.30
C ALA A 88 5.91 -0.64 -1.01
N GLY A 89 4.86 0.08 -0.59
CA GLY A 89 4.55 1.40 -1.12
C GLY A 89 5.66 2.43 -0.88
N LEU A 90 6.20 2.45 0.35
CA LEU A 90 7.28 3.38 0.71
C LEU A 90 8.59 3.05 -0.02
N ALA A 91 8.94 1.77 -0.14
CA ALA A 91 10.12 1.32 -0.86
C ALA A 91 10.04 1.68 -2.34
N MET A 92 8.89 1.50 -2.98
CA MET A 92 8.68 1.92 -4.37
C MET A 92 8.73 3.44 -4.55
N ALA A 93 8.16 4.22 -3.61
CA ALA A 93 8.27 5.68 -3.63
C ALA A 93 9.73 6.16 -3.52
N ASN A 94 10.54 5.48 -2.70
CA ASN A 94 11.96 5.77 -2.52
C ASN A 94 12.87 5.10 -3.57
N ARG A 95 12.30 4.39 -4.56
CA ARG A 95 13.03 3.68 -5.64
C ARG A 95 13.93 2.55 -5.12
N GLU A 96 13.60 1.97 -3.96
CA GLU A 96 14.28 0.81 -3.38
C GLU A 96 13.65 -0.50 -3.84
N LEU A 97 14.08 -1.00 -5.00
CA LEU A 97 13.52 -2.21 -5.61
C LEU A 97 13.80 -3.50 -4.82
N SER A 98 14.90 -3.58 -4.08
CA SER A 98 15.23 -4.76 -3.26
C SER A 98 14.28 -4.91 -2.08
N THR A 99 14.03 -3.82 -1.36
CA THR A 99 13.09 -3.78 -0.24
C THR A 99 11.66 -4.00 -0.72
N ALA A 100 11.30 -3.39 -1.86
CA ALA A 100 9.99 -3.55 -2.47
C ALA A 100 9.72 -5.02 -2.87
N GLU A 101 10.69 -5.70 -3.49
CA GLU A 101 10.55 -7.11 -3.88
C GLU A 101 10.17 -8.00 -2.70
N VAL A 102 10.91 -7.90 -1.59
CA VAL A 102 10.64 -8.70 -0.37
C VAL A 102 9.27 -8.37 0.20
N ALA A 103 8.89 -7.09 0.20
CA ALA A 103 7.60 -6.66 0.70
C ALA A 103 6.43 -7.16 -0.18
N TYR A 104 6.52 -7.07 -1.50
CA TYR A 104 5.50 -7.60 -2.41
C TYR A 104 5.42 -9.14 -2.35
N ALA A 105 6.55 -9.82 -2.19
CA ALA A 105 6.59 -11.27 -1.97
C ALA A 105 5.87 -11.66 -0.66
N ALA A 106 6.07 -10.88 0.41
CA ALA A 106 5.38 -11.09 1.69
C ALA A 106 3.86 -10.85 1.61
N ILE A 107 3.42 -9.96 0.73
CA ILE A 107 1.98 -9.68 0.49
C ILE A 107 1.35 -10.71 -0.46
N GLY A 108 2.15 -11.49 -1.20
CA GLY A 108 1.69 -12.50 -2.17
C GLY A 108 1.44 -11.94 -3.58
N GLU A 109 1.95 -10.75 -3.89
CA GLU A 109 1.78 -10.10 -5.21
C GLU A 109 2.88 -10.54 -6.18
N ILE A 110 2.79 -11.80 -6.66
CA ILE A 110 3.85 -12.44 -7.45
C ILE A 110 4.10 -11.72 -8.79
N ASP A 111 3.05 -11.24 -9.46
CA ASP A 111 3.17 -10.54 -10.74
C ASP A 111 4.01 -9.24 -10.60
N LYS A 112 3.84 -8.53 -9.47
CA LYS A 112 4.60 -7.32 -9.14
C LYS A 112 6.06 -7.66 -8.83
N VAL A 113 6.31 -8.77 -8.14
CA VAL A 113 7.68 -9.28 -7.88
C VAL A 113 8.39 -9.63 -9.18
N GLN A 114 7.71 -10.32 -10.11
CA GLN A 114 8.27 -10.65 -11.42
C GLN A 114 8.60 -9.39 -12.22
N TYR A 115 7.72 -8.40 -12.21
CA TYR A 115 7.97 -7.12 -12.86
C TYR A 115 9.16 -6.38 -12.23
N ILE A 116 9.28 -6.36 -10.90
CA ILE A 116 10.43 -5.76 -10.21
C ILE A 116 11.74 -6.45 -10.59
N ASN A 117 11.75 -7.78 -10.71
CA ASN A 117 12.94 -8.52 -11.16
C ASN A 117 13.28 -8.22 -12.62
N PHE A 118 12.28 -8.11 -13.50
CA PHE A 118 12.49 -7.62 -14.86
C PHE A 118 13.12 -6.22 -14.89
N ILE A 119 12.68 -5.30 -14.02
CA ILE A 119 13.27 -3.96 -13.92
C ILE A 119 14.74 -4.02 -13.47
N LYS A 120 15.06 -4.90 -12.52
CA LYS A 120 16.42 -5.04 -11.99
C LYS A 120 17.40 -5.59 -13.03
N ASP A 121 16.92 -6.41 -13.96
CA ASP A 121 17.73 -6.98 -15.03
C ASP A 121 18.00 -5.99 -16.18
N LEU A 122 17.33 -4.84 -16.21
CA LEU A 122 17.55 -3.82 -17.23
C LEU A 122 18.96 -3.20 -17.12
N PRO A 123 19.73 -3.14 -18.21
CA PRO A 123 21.11 -2.66 -18.18
C PRO A 123 21.24 -1.14 -18.03
N SER A 124 20.20 -0.37 -18.37
CA SER A 124 20.23 1.10 -18.34
C SER A 124 19.41 1.68 -17.18
N ARG A 125 20.01 2.64 -16.48
CA ARG A 125 19.39 3.33 -15.35
C ARG A 125 18.13 4.11 -15.76
N ASP A 126 18.14 4.70 -16.96
CA ASP A 126 17.00 5.46 -17.48
C ASP A 126 15.84 4.55 -17.88
N SER A 127 16.13 3.34 -18.40
CA SER A 127 15.09 2.35 -18.67
C SER A 127 14.48 1.84 -17.36
N CYS A 128 15.32 1.54 -16.36
CA CYS A 128 14.85 1.18 -15.02
C CYS A 128 13.94 2.26 -14.43
N LEU A 129 14.33 3.54 -14.52
CA LEU A 129 13.51 4.68 -14.07
C LEU A 129 12.18 4.77 -14.81
N ALA A 130 12.19 4.63 -16.13
CA ALA A 130 10.97 4.67 -16.94
C ALA A 130 10.00 3.53 -16.55
N HIS A 131 10.49 2.31 -16.33
CA HIS A 131 9.65 1.19 -15.92
C HIS A 131 9.13 1.35 -14.47
N MET A 132 9.88 1.98 -13.57
CA MET A 132 9.36 2.37 -12.25
C MET A 132 8.25 3.42 -12.34
N LEU A 133 8.36 4.39 -13.25
CA LEU A 133 7.30 5.36 -13.51
C LEU A 133 6.06 4.71 -14.13
N LEU A 134 6.25 3.73 -15.02
CA LEU A 134 5.14 2.91 -15.54
C LEU A 134 4.44 2.11 -14.46
N PHE A 135 5.19 1.52 -13.52
CA PHE A 135 4.63 0.78 -12.40
C PHE A 135 3.66 1.64 -11.58
N SER A 136 4.00 2.91 -11.36
CA SER A 136 3.15 3.87 -10.63
C SER A 136 2.05 4.51 -11.49
N GLY A 137 1.98 4.19 -12.78
CA GLY A 137 0.98 4.71 -13.72
C GLY A 137 1.35 6.04 -14.40
N HIS A 138 2.57 6.54 -14.22
CA HIS A 138 3.05 7.80 -14.81
C HIS A 138 3.60 7.57 -16.23
N VAL A 139 2.72 7.22 -17.17
CA VAL A 139 3.10 6.83 -18.55
C VAL A 139 3.78 7.98 -19.31
N GLN A 140 3.30 9.21 -19.18
CA GLN A 140 3.88 10.35 -19.90
C GLN A 140 5.31 10.69 -19.42
N GLU A 141 5.56 10.58 -18.11
CA GLU A 141 6.89 10.83 -17.55
C GLU A 141 7.88 9.71 -17.89
N ALA A 142 7.40 8.47 -17.91
CA ALA A 142 8.20 7.32 -18.36
C ALA A 142 8.66 7.49 -19.82
N GLU A 143 7.73 7.87 -20.70
CA GLU A 143 8.03 8.16 -22.10
C GLU A 143 9.04 9.31 -22.23
N ALA A 144 8.83 10.43 -21.52
CA ALA A 144 9.75 11.55 -21.54
C ALA A 144 11.17 11.16 -21.09
N THR A 145 11.28 10.31 -20.08
CA THR A 145 12.56 9.79 -19.58
C THR A 145 13.28 8.97 -20.65
N LEU A 146 12.56 8.10 -21.38
CA LEU A 146 13.14 7.27 -22.44
C LEU A 146 13.56 8.09 -23.66
N LEU A 147 12.77 9.10 -24.02
CA LEU A 147 13.08 10.01 -25.12
C LEU A 147 14.31 10.86 -24.80
N GLN A 148 14.43 11.36 -23.57
CA GLN A 148 15.63 12.08 -23.10
C GLN A 148 16.88 11.20 -23.13
N ALA A 149 16.74 9.91 -22.82
CA ALA A 149 17.81 8.92 -22.89
C ALA A 149 18.09 8.41 -24.32
N ASN A 150 17.41 8.94 -25.34
CA ASN A 150 17.48 8.51 -26.73
C ASN A 150 17.15 7.00 -26.94
N LEU A 151 16.34 6.43 -26.06
CA LEU A 151 15.88 5.04 -26.08
C LEU A 151 14.52 4.91 -26.80
N ASN A 152 14.43 5.45 -28.02
CA ASN A 152 13.18 5.55 -28.78
C ASN A 152 12.49 4.20 -29.01
N TYR A 153 13.28 3.13 -29.23
CA TYR A 153 12.75 1.77 -29.37
C TYR A 153 11.99 1.31 -28.12
N HIS A 154 12.52 1.60 -26.93
CA HIS A 154 11.87 1.22 -25.67
C HIS A 154 10.59 2.04 -25.45
N ALA A 155 10.60 3.33 -25.82
CA ALA A 155 9.41 4.17 -25.77
C ALA A 155 8.26 3.62 -26.65
N ILE A 156 8.57 3.19 -27.87
CA ILE A 156 7.59 2.54 -28.77
C ILE A 156 7.10 1.22 -28.17
N GLN A 157 8.02 0.38 -27.67
CA GLN A 157 7.68 -0.92 -27.08
C GLN A 157 6.69 -0.79 -25.90
N ILE A 158 6.83 0.25 -25.09
CA ILE A 158 5.91 0.54 -23.98
C ILE A 158 4.52 0.91 -24.50
N HIS A 159 4.41 1.78 -25.52
CA HIS A 159 3.10 2.14 -26.10
C HIS A 159 2.41 0.96 -26.76
N ILE A 160 3.17 0.06 -27.40
CA ILE A 160 2.65 -1.22 -27.91
C ILE A 160 2.10 -2.07 -26.77
N SER A 161 2.83 -2.18 -25.66
CA SER A 161 2.43 -2.99 -24.50
C SER A 161 1.18 -2.43 -23.79
N LEU A 162 0.99 -1.12 -23.88
CA LEU A 162 -0.17 -0.39 -23.35
C LEU A 162 -1.32 -0.27 -24.37
N TYR A 163 -1.21 -0.89 -25.55
CA TYR A 163 -2.19 -0.81 -26.65
C TYR A 163 -2.49 0.62 -27.10
N ASN A 164 -1.55 1.54 -26.93
CA ASN A 164 -1.68 2.96 -27.26
C ASN A 164 -1.14 3.25 -28.66
N TRP A 165 -1.88 2.84 -29.68
CA TRP A 165 -1.45 2.90 -31.08
C TRP A 165 -1.35 4.32 -31.65
N ASP A 166 -1.99 5.32 -31.03
CA ASP A 166 -1.99 6.71 -31.52
C ASP A 166 -0.63 7.43 -31.37
N ARG A 167 0.29 6.88 -30.57
CA ARG A 167 1.63 7.42 -30.32
C ARG A 167 2.79 6.60 -30.90
N CYS A 168 2.49 5.47 -31.55
CA CYS A 168 3.47 4.61 -32.22
C CYS A 168 3.78 5.14 -33.62
#